data_AF-A0A371FUL7-F1
#
_entry.id   AF-A0A371FUL7-F1
#
_cell.length_a   1.000
_cell.length_b   1.000
_cell.length_c   1.000
_cell.angle_alpha   90.00
_cell.angle_beta   90.00
_cell.angle_gamma   90.00
#
_symmetry.space_group_name_H-M   'P 1'
#
loop_
_entity.id
_entity.type
_entity.pdbx_description
1 polymer ?
#
loop_
_entity_poly.entity_id
_entity_poly.type
_entity_poly.pdbx_seq_one_letter_code
_entity_poly.pdbx_strand_id
1 'polypeptide(L)'
;MTSRQGMGVVGGSPYGFDVGQSERGTVLKGLDLGVQGMRVGGQRLLIVPPELAYGSKGVQEIPPNSTIELDIELLSIKQSPFGTAVKIVEGWFNVDIVKYERKA
;
A
#
# COMPACT_ATOMS: atom_id res chain seq x y z
N MET A 1 -19.58 -0.71 -18.92
CA MET A 1 -20.21 -0.94 -17.61
C MET A 1 -19.68 -2.27 -17.08
N THR A 2 -18.53 -2.29 -16.39
CA THR A 2 -18.06 -3.54 -15.78
C THR A 2 -18.62 -3.62 -14.38
N SER A 3 -19.43 -4.65 -14.22
CA SER A 3 -20.18 -5.08 -13.05
C SER A 3 -19.36 -4.98 -11.76
N ARG A 4 -19.90 -4.25 -10.79
CA ARG A 4 -19.53 -4.33 -9.38
C ARG A 4 -20.12 -5.63 -8.83
N GLN A 5 -19.40 -6.74 -8.93
CA GLN A 5 -19.72 -7.95 -8.17
C GLN A 5 -19.23 -7.74 -6.74
N GLY A 6 -20.19 -7.64 -5.81
CA GLY A 6 -19.89 -7.60 -4.39
C GLY A 6 -19.31 -8.91 -3.89
N MET A 7 -18.53 -8.79 -2.82
CA MET A 7 -18.07 -9.84 -1.92
C MET A 7 -17.01 -10.80 -2.49
N GLY A 8 -15.76 -10.48 -2.17
CA GLY A 8 -14.62 -11.36 -2.28
C GLY A 8 -13.35 -10.57 -1.98
N VAL A 9 -12.73 -10.84 -0.85
CA VAL A 9 -11.33 -10.46 -0.59
C VAL A 9 -10.51 -11.07 -1.73
N VAL A 10 -10.15 -10.27 -2.73
CA VAL A 10 -9.38 -10.77 -3.87
C VAL A 10 -7.90 -10.66 -3.50
N GLY A 11 -7.28 -11.80 -3.20
CA GLY A 11 -5.92 -12.11 -3.65
C GLY A 11 -4.71 -11.46 -2.96
N GLY A 12 -4.84 -10.42 -2.15
CA GLY A 12 -3.71 -9.87 -1.41
C GLY A 12 -3.21 -10.84 -0.32
N SER A 13 -1.91 -11.15 -0.30
CA SER A 13 -1.30 -11.75 0.90
C SER A 13 -1.21 -10.64 1.95
N PRO A 14 -1.74 -10.84 3.17
CA PRO A 14 -1.70 -9.81 4.19
C PRO A 14 -0.29 -9.31 4.46
N TYR A 15 -0.06 -8.03 4.20
CA TYR A 15 1.25 -7.41 4.30
C TYR A 15 1.32 -6.49 5.52
N GLY A 16 2.12 -6.86 6.54
CA GLY A 16 2.33 -6.08 7.75
C GLY A 16 3.56 -5.18 7.68
N PHE A 17 3.42 -3.91 8.05
CA PHE A 17 4.53 -2.98 8.16
C PHE A 17 4.31 -1.86 9.18
N ASP A 18 5.39 -1.29 9.69
CA ASP A 18 5.34 -0.10 10.56
C ASP A 18 5.12 1.17 9.73
N VAL A 19 3.98 1.84 9.95
CA VAL A 19 3.72 3.16 9.38
C VAL A 19 4.80 4.15 9.85
N GLY A 20 5.20 5.11 9.03
CA GLY A 20 6.23 6.11 9.32
C GLY A 20 7.68 5.62 9.21
N GLN A 21 7.91 4.38 8.77
CA GLN A 21 9.27 3.81 8.62
C GLN A 21 9.72 3.70 7.16
N SER A 22 9.01 4.34 6.21
CA SER A 22 9.35 4.26 4.77
C SER A 22 10.75 4.80 4.43
N GLU A 23 11.34 5.66 5.25
CA GLU A 23 12.71 6.13 5.08
C GLU A 23 13.77 5.03 5.21
N ARG A 24 13.45 3.91 5.89
CA ARG A 24 14.33 2.74 6.01
C ARG A 24 14.32 1.84 4.77
N GLY A 25 13.51 2.17 3.76
CA GLY A 25 13.40 1.42 2.51
C GLY A 25 12.65 0.10 2.63
N THR A 26 12.07 -0.21 3.79
CA THR A 26 11.32 -1.45 4.03
C THR A 26 9.90 -1.39 3.47
N VAL A 27 9.36 -0.19 3.23
CA VAL A 27 7.98 0.07 2.83
C VAL A 27 7.96 1.09 1.69
N LEU A 28 7.03 0.91 0.74
CA LEU A 28 6.81 1.84 -0.35
C LEU A 28 6.30 3.20 0.18
N LYS A 29 6.97 4.30 -0.16
CA LYS A 29 6.69 5.63 0.42
C LYS A 29 5.25 6.08 0.19
N GLY A 30 4.72 5.88 -1.03
CA GLY A 30 3.32 6.20 -1.34
C GLY A 30 2.31 5.38 -0.53
N LEU A 31 2.63 4.11 -0.22
CA LEU A 31 1.80 3.28 0.65
C LEU A 31 1.81 3.83 2.09
N ASP A 32 3.00 4.11 2.62
CA ASP A 32 3.18 4.66 3.96
C ASP A 32 2.41 5.96 4.18
N LEU A 33 2.44 6.87 3.21
CA LEU A 33 1.65 8.10 3.21
C LEU A 33 0.15 7.81 3.03
N GLY A 34 -0.21 6.91 2.12
CA GLY A 34 -1.60 6.60 1.77
C GLY A 34 -2.40 5.93 2.89
N VAL A 35 -1.73 5.20 3.79
CA VAL A 35 -2.38 4.56 4.96
C VAL A 35 -2.57 5.51 6.15
N GLN A 36 -1.95 6.69 6.13
CA GLN A 36 -2.12 7.65 7.22
C GLN A 36 -3.59 8.06 7.37
N GLY A 37 -4.05 8.08 8.63
CA GLY A 37 -5.43 8.43 8.97
C GLY A 37 -6.49 7.40 8.56
N MET A 38 -6.11 6.21 8.08
CA MET A 38 -7.08 5.13 7.85
C MET A 38 -7.68 4.61 9.17
N ARG A 39 -8.88 4.02 9.06
CA ARG A 39 -9.57 3.30 10.14
C ARG A 39 -9.66 1.83 9.74
N VAL A 40 -9.64 0.94 10.73
CA VAL A 40 -9.83 -0.50 10.52
C VAL A 40 -11.13 -0.74 9.75
N GLY A 41 -11.09 -1.62 8.74
CA GLY A 41 -12.14 -1.89 7.76
C GLY A 41 -12.25 -0.86 6.63
N GLY A 42 -11.40 0.18 6.62
CA GLY A 42 -11.36 1.17 5.56
C GLY A 42 -10.63 0.65 4.32
N GLN A 43 -11.16 0.98 3.14
CA GLN A 43 -10.57 0.67 1.84
C GLN A 43 -10.19 1.95 1.10
N ARG A 44 -9.09 1.94 0.34
CA ARG A 44 -8.64 3.06 -0.50
C ARG A 44 -7.95 2.56 -1.76
N LEU A 45 -8.17 3.25 -2.87
CA LEU A 45 -7.34 3.14 -4.06
C LEU A 45 -6.29 4.25 -4.04
N LEU A 46 -5.01 3.89 -4.06
CA LEU A 46 -3.88 4.82 -4.11
C LEU A 46 -3.28 4.84 -5.50
N ILE A 47 -3.15 6.02 -6.08
CA ILE A 47 -2.37 6.23 -7.31
C ILE A 47 -1.00 6.72 -6.89
N VAL A 48 0.03 5.88 -7.07
CA VAL A 48 1.37 6.16 -6.58
C VAL A 48 2.32 6.43 -7.75
N PRO A 49 2.83 7.67 -7.89
CA PRO A 49 3.80 8.01 -8.93
C PRO A 49 5.14 7.29 -8.71
N PRO A 50 5.97 7.15 -9.75
CA PRO A 50 7.22 6.39 -9.66
C PRO A 50 8.17 6.91 -8.58
N GLU A 51 8.20 8.22 -8.30
CA GLU A 51 9.07 8.79 -7.25
C GLU A 51 8.72 8.29 -5.84
N LEU A 52 7.46 7.89 -5.62
CA LEU A 52 6.95 7.34 -4.37
C LEU A 52 6.78 5.81 -4.40
N ALA A 53 7.09 5.20 -5.55
CA ALA A 53 7.07 3.76 -5.79
C ALA A 53 8.50 3.23 -6.04
N TYR A 54 8.76 2.63 -7.20
CA TYR A 54 10.02 1.95 -7.53
C TYR A 54 11.00 2.78 -8.37
N GLY A 55 10.65 4.03 -8.66
CA GLY A 55 11.50 4.99 -9.38
C GLY A 55 12.01 4.47 -10.72
N SER A 56 13.22 4.91 -11.08
CA SER A 56 13.88 4.55 -12.33
C SER A 56 14.49 3.14 -12.35
N LYS A 57 14.46 2.42 -11.22
CA LYS A 57 14.95 1.04 -11.15
C LYS A 57 13.86 0.03 -11.51
N GLY A 58 12.61 0.32 -11.19
CA GLY A 58 11.53 -0.67 -11.27
C GLY A 58 11.75 -1.83 -10.28
N VAL A 59 10.90 -2.85 -10.36
CA VAL A 59 11.08 -4.11 -9.60
C VAL A 59 10.33 -5.24 -10.28
N GLN A 60 10.95 -6.41 -10.42
CA GLN A 60 10.33 -7.60 -11.02
C GLN A 60 9.61 -7.27 -12.34
N GLU A 61 8.27 -7.38 -12.38
CA GLU A 61 7.44 -7.12 -13.55
C GLU A 61 7.02 -5.65 -13.69
N ILE A 62 7.33 -4.79 -12.72
CA ILE A 62 7.02 -3.37 -12.72
C ILE A 62 8.16 -2.61 -13.40
N PRO A 63 7.94 -2.02 -14.59
CA PRO A 63 8.98 -1.31 -15.30
C PRO A 63 9.45 -0.06 -14.56
N PRO A 64 10.68 0.41 -14.82
CA PRO A 64 11.13 1.75 -14.46
C PRO A 64 10.12 2.85 -14.77
N ASN A 65 10.06 3.86 -13.91
CA ASN A 65 9.24 5.07 -14.08
C ASN A 65 7.74 4.82 -14.25
N SER A 66 7.23 3.70 -13.71
CA SER A 66 5.81 3.37 -13.76
C SER A 66 5.04 3.99 -12.60
N THR A 67 3.86 4.55 -12.89
CA THR A 67 2.86 4.87 -11.87
C THR A 67 2.09 3.59 -11.57
N ILE A 68 1.85 3.30 -10.29
CA ILE A 68 1.14 2.10 -9.84
C ILE A 68 -0.16 2.47 -9.14
N GLU A 69 -1.23 1.72 -9.38
CA GLU A 69 -2.49 1.81 -8.65
C GLU A 69 -2.57 0.68 -7.63
N LEU A 70 -2.68 1.01 -6.35
CA LEU A 70 -2.77 0.07 -5.24
C LEU A 70 -4.18 0.09 -4.65
N ASP A 71 -4.86 -1.05 -4.60
CA ASP A 71 -6.06 -1.20 -3.76
C ASP A 71 -5.63 -1.69 -2.38
N ILE A 72 -6.04 -0.97 -1.34
CA ILE A 72 -5.64 -1.24 0.03
C ILE A 72 -6.83 -1.35 0.97
N GLU A 73 -6.79 -2.35 1.85
CA GLU A 73 -7.77 -2.55 2.91
C GLU A 73 -7.06 -2.68 4.26
N LEU A 74 -7.43 -1.87 5.25
CA LEU A 74 -6.85 -1.96 6.59
C LEU A 74 -7.60 -3.00 7.42
N LEU A 75 -7.05 -4.21 7.58
CA LEU A 75 -7.73 -5.28 8.32
C LEU A 75 -7.57 -5.18 9.85
N SER A 76 -6.47 -4.64 10.36
CA SER A 76 -6.22 -4.54 11.81
C SER A 76 -5.17 -3.48 12.14
N ILE A 77 -5.11 -3.02 13.40
CA ILE A 77 -4.04 -2.18 13.92
C ILE A 77 -3.46 -2.84 15.17
N LYS A 78 -2.23 -3.31 15.11
CA LYS A 78 -1.51 -3.76 16.31
C LYS A 78 -0.60 -2.65 16.82
N GLN A 79 -0.89 -2.13 18.00
CA GLN A 79 -0.03 -1.16 18.68
C GLN A 79 1.18 -1.87 19.28
N SER A 80 2.38 -1.32 19.07
CA SER A 80 3.57 -1.79 19.79
C SER A 80 3.43 -1.48 21.29
N PRO A 81 3.72 -2.43 22.19
CA PRO A 81 3.64 -2.22 23.63
C PRO A 81 4.70 -1.22 24.16
N PHE A 82 5.64 -0.77 23.33
CA PHE A 82 6.77 0.06 23.73
C PHE A 82 6.59 1.58 23.47
N GLY A 83 5.37 2.07 23.27
CA GLY A 83 5.08 3.52 23.33
C GLY A 83 5.75 4.38 22.25
N THR A 84 6.15 3.80 21.12
CA THR A 84 6.60 4.59 19.97
C THR A 84 5.47 5.54 19.54
N ALA A 85 5.75 6.84 19.43
CA ALA A 85 4.78 7.87 19.02
C ALA A 85 4.24 7.67 17.59
N VAL A 86 4.91 6.81 16.83
CA VAL A 86 4.49 6.30 15.55
C VAL A 86 3.45 5.22 15.83
N LYS A 87 2.22 5.38 15.33
CA LYS A 87 1.23 4.28 15.31
C LYS A 87 1.84 3.14 14.50
N ILE A 88 2.55 2.26 15.20
CA ILE A 88 2.84 0.93 14.71
C ILE A 88 1.47 0.31 14.54
N VAL A 89 1.14 0.09 13.28
CA VAL A 89 -0.05 -0.58 12.81
C VAL A 89 0.55 -1.75 12.08
N GLU A 90 0.71 -2.90 12.73
CA GLU A 90 0.82 -4.12 11.92
C GLU A 90 -0.54 -4.33 11.26
N GLY A 91 -0.74 -3.61 10.16
CA GLY A 91 -1.90 -3.74 9.33
C GLY A 91 -1.73 -4.99 8.54
N TRP A 92 -2.66 -5.92 8.68
CA TRP A 92 -2.82 -6.93 7.65
C TRP A 92 -3.47 -6.16 6.51
N PHE A 93 -2.72 -5.84 5.46
CA PHE A 93 -3.25 -5.16 4.29
C PHE A 93 -3.38 -6.15 3.14
N ASN A 94 -4.53 -6.16 2.47
CA ASN A 94 -4.57 -6.61 1.09
C ASN A 94 -3.96 -5.49 0.26
N VAL A 95 -2.90 -5.79 -0.50
CA VAL A 95 -2.26 -4.83 -1.40
C VAL A 95 -2.15 -5.48 -2.76
N ASP A 96 -3.00 -5.04 -3.68
CA ASP A 96 -3.01 -5.52 -5.04
C ASP A 96 -2.63 -4.37 -5.98
N ILE A 97 -1.65 -4.63 -6.84
CA ILE A 97 -1.38 -3.72 -7.96
C ILE A 97 -2.43 -4.00 -9.02
N VAL A 98 -3.42 -3.12 -9.11
CA VAL A 98 -4.56 -3.30 -10.02
C VAL A 98 -4.20 -2.85 -11.44
N LYS A 99 -3.26 -1.91 -11.56
CA LYS A 99 -2.80 -1.35 -12.83
C LYS A 99 -1.43 -0.68 -12.68
N TYR A 100 -0.64 -0.67 -13.75
CA TYR A 100 0.51 0.22 -13.88
C TYR A 100 0.51 0.92 -15.24
N GLU A 101 0.96 2.17 -15.27
CA GLU A 101 1.11 2.96 -16.49
C GLU A 101 2.55 3.45 -16.62
N ARG A 102 3.17 3.17 -17.77
CA ARG A 102 4.50 3.71 -18.10
C ARG A 102 4.35 5.17 -18.51
N LYS A 103 5.05 6.08 -17.84
CA LYS A 103 5.29 7.40 -18.42
C LYS A 103 6.33 7.24 -19.54
N ALA A 104 5.91 7.62 -20.75
CA ALA A 104 6.76 7.68 -21.93
C ALA A 104 7.89 8.71 -21.78
#